data_AF-A0A3S4HDD9-F1
#
_entry.id   AF-A0A3S4HDD9-F1
#
_cell.length_a   1.000
_cell.length_b   1.000
_cell.length_c   1.000
_cell.angle_alpha   90.00
_cell.angle_beta   90.00
_cell.angle_gamma   90.00
#
_symmetry.space_group_name_H-M   'P 1'
#
loop_
_entity.id
_entity.type
_entity.pdbx_description
1 polymer ?
#
loop_
_entity_poly.entity_id
_entity_poly.type
_entity_poly.pdbx_seq_one_letter_code
_entity_poly.pdbx_strand_id
1 'polypeptide(L)' 'MVSHERRVVFFDLDGTLHQQDMFGSFLRYLLRRQPLNALLVLPLLPIIGIGLLVKGRAAAGR' A
#
# COMPACT_ATOMS: atom_id res chain seq x y z
N MET A 1 -7.23 44.93 1.17
CA MET A 1 -6.38 43.73 1.35
C MET A 1 -7.03 42.59 0.59
N VAL A 2 -6.40 42.09 -0.48
CA VAL A 2 -6.90 40.92 -1.21
C VAL A 2 -6.60 39.68 -0.37
N SER A 3 -7.64 39.02 0.14
CA SER A 3 -7.50 37.74 0.84
C SER A 3 -7.30 36.66 -0.22
N HIS A 4 -6.06 36.21 -0.41
CA HIS A 4 -5.81 35.00 -1.18
C HIS A 4 -6.25 33.80 -0.34
N GLU A 5 -7.43 33.24 -0.64
CA GLU A 5 -7.82 31.95 -0.09
C GLU A 5 -6.78 30.90 -0.48
N ARG A 6 -6.09 30.35 0.52
CA ARG A 6 -5.14 29.25 0.32
C ARG A 6 -5.92 28.01 -0.09
N ARG A 7 -5.79 27.60 -1.34
CA ARG A 7 -6.28 26.31 -1.83
C ARG A 7 -5.26 25.22 -1.48
N VAL A 8 -5.66 24.27 -0.65
CA VAL A 8 -4.85 23.09 -0.32
C VAL A 8 -5.42 21.90 -1.09
N VAL A 9 -4.56 21.22 -1.85
CA VAL A 9 -4.93 20.01 -2.58
C VAL A 9 -4.16 18.83 -1.98
N PHE A 10 -4.88 17.76 -1.72
CA PHE A 10 -4.32 16.51 -1.23
C PHE A 10 -4.28 15.53 -2.39
N PHE A 11 -3.12 14.91 -2.59
CA PHE A 11 -2.93 13.84 -3.56
C PHE A 11 -2.60 12.57 -2.82
N ASP A 12 -3.16 11.45 -3.30
CA ASP A 12 -2.66 10.15 -2.90
C ASP A 12 -1.26 9.94 -3.50
N LEU A 13 -0.43 9.20 -2.78
CA LEU A 13 0.96 8.98 -3.18
C LEU A 13 1.04 7.86 -4.23
N ASP A 14 0.43 6.72 -3.92
CA ASP A 14 0.42 5.53 -4.77
C ASP A 14 -0.76 5.59 -5.74
N GLY A 15 -0.51 5.32 -7.02
CA GLY A 15 -1.55 5.34 -8.06
C GLY A 15 -1.99 6.73 -8.55
N THR A 16 -1.63 7.82 -7.86
CA THR A 16 -1.88 9.20 -8.34
C THR A 16 -0.59 9.94 -8.68
N LEU A 17 0.41 9.96 -7.79
CA LEU A 17 1.71 10.59 -8.05
C LEU A 17 2.79 9.59 -8.49
N HIS A 18 2.67 8.32 -8.07
CA HIS A 18 3.60 7.26 -8.43
C HIS A 18 2.87 6.01 -8.93
N GLN A 19 3.23 5.51 -10.11
CA GLN A 19 2.58 4.33 -10.71
C GLN A 19 3.18 2.98 -10.27
N GLN A 20 4.21 2.99 -9.42
CA GLN A 20 4.79 1.75 -8.90
C GLN A 20 4.20 1.37 -7.54
N ASP A 21 4.23 0.07 -7.25
CA ASP A 21 3.89 -0.51 -5.94
C ASP A 21 4.95 -0.11 -4.89
N MET A 22 4.76 1.04 -4.21
CA MET A 22 5.65 1.50 -3.16
C MET A 22 5.57 0.60 -1.93
N PHE A 23 4.37 0.19 -1.54
CA PHE A 23 4.15 -0.66 -0.37
C PHE A 23 4.85 -2.02 -0.50
N GLY A 24 4.64 -2.74 -1.59
CA GLY A 24 5.26 -4.06 -1.78
C GLY A 24 6.77 -3.96 -1.96
N SER A 25 7.29 -2.89 -2.59
CA SER A 25 8.73 -2.65 -2.69
C SER A 25 9.37 -2.41 -1.31
N PHE A 26 8.73 -1.60 -0.48
CA PHE A 26 9.15 -1.37 0.90
C PHE A 26 9.11 -2.66 1.73
N LEU A 27 8.02 -3.43 1.64
CA LEU A 27 7.88 -4.69 2.39
C LEU A 27 8.95 -5.72 1.98
N ARG A 28 9.22 -5.86 0.68
CA ARG A 28 10.30 -6.75 0.18
C ARG A 28 11.67 -6.29 0.66
N TYR A 29 11.93 -4.99 0.69
CA TYR A 29 13.17 -4.45 1.24
C TYR A 29 13.29 -4.76 2.74
N LEU A 30 12.23 -4.52 3.51
CA LEU A 30 12.20 -4.75 4.94
C LEU A 30 12.42 -6.22 5.29
N LEU A 31 11.77 -7.15 4.58
CA LEU A 31 11.96 -8.58 4.76
C LEU A 31 13.38 -9.05 4.43
N ARG A 32 14.03 -8.45 3.42
CA ARG A 32 15.43 -8.75 3.08
C ARG A 32 16.41 -8.27 4.15
N ARG A 33 16.15 -7.11 4.77
CA ARG A 33 17.03 -6.52 5.78
C ARG A 33 16.76 -7.05 7.19
N GLN A 34 15.54 -7.50 7.46
CA GLN A 34 15.08 -7.97 8.76
C GLN A 34 14.27 -9.26 8.57
N PRO A 35 14.95 -10.42 8.42
CA PRO A 35 14.29 -11.67 8.08
C PRO A 35 13.32 -12.15 9.17
N LEU A 36 13.50 -11.74 10.43
CA LEU A 36 12.55 -12.05 11.51
C LEU A 36 11.13 -11.52 11.25
N ASN A 37 10.99 -10.46 10.44
CA ASN A 37 9.68 -9.94 10.05
C ASN A 37 8.89 -10.95 9.18
N ALA A 38 9.56 -11.95 8.60
CA ALA A 38 8.88 -13.05 7.91
C ALA A 38 8.01 -13.88 8.85
N LEU A 39 8.37 -13.99 10.14
CA LEU A 39 7.54 -14.68 11.15
C LEU A 39 6.17 -14.03 11.31
N LEU A 40 6.09 -12.71 11.12
CA LEU A 40 4.83 -11.98 11.13
C LEU A 40 4.11 -12.09 9.78
N VAL A 41 4.84 -11.90 8.68
CA VAL A 41 4.23 -11.84 7.33
C VAL A 41 3.70 -13.19 6.87
N LEU A 42 4.40 -14.30 7.13
CA LEU A 42 4.00 -15.65 6.70
C LEU A 42 2.62 -16.09 7.22
N PRO A 43 2.26 -15.92 8.51
CA PRO A 43 0.91 -16.26 8.99
C PRO A 43 -0.15 -15.23 8.58
N LEU A 44 0.21 -13.96 8.41
CA LEU A 44 -0.74 -12.91 8.00
C LEU A 44 -1.14 -13.01 6.52
N LEU A 45 -0.19 -13.30 5.63
CA LEU A 45 -0.43 -13.42 4.19
C LEU A 45 -1.60 -14.34 3.81
N PRO A 46 -1.72 -15.58 4.33
CA PRO A 46 -2.85 -16.44 4.00
C PRO A 46 -4.17 -15.91 4.57
N ILE A 47 -4.18 -15.29 5.75
CA ILE A 47 -5.39 -14.68 6.33
C ILE A 47 -5.89 -13.54 5.44
N ILE A 48 -4.99 -12.65 5.04
CA ILE A 48 -5.30 -11.55 4.12
C ILE A 48 -5.76 -12.11 2.77
N GLY A 49 -5.04 -13.10 2.23
CA GLY A 49 -5.36 -13.77 0.98
C GLY A 49 -6.76 -14.40 0.97
N ILE A 50 -7.12 -15.15 2.02
CA ILE A 50 -8.46 -15.72 2.19
C ILE A 50 -9.50 -14.61 2.29
N GLY A 51 -9.24 -13.56 3.09
CA GLY A 51 -10.13 -12.41 3.21
C GLY A 51 -10.41 -11.74 1.86
N LEU A 52 -9.38 -11.57 1.02
CA LEU A 52 -9.49 -11.02 -0.33
C LEU A 52 -10.22 -11.97 -1.29
N LEU A 53 -10.05 -13.29 -1.15
CA LEU A 53 -10.78 -14.27 -1.96
C LEU A 53 -12.28 -14.29 -1.63
N VAL A 54 -12.65 -14.15 -0.35
CA VAL A 54 -14.04 -14.16 0.11
C VAL A 54 -14.74 -12.82 -0.15
N LYS A 55 -14.05 -11.68 0.04
CA LYS A 55 -14.64 -10.34 -0.01
C LYS A 55 -14.45 -9.62 -1.35
N GLY A 56 -13.71 -10.21 -2.29
CA GLY A 56 -13.41 -9.65 -3.60
C GLY A 56 -12.00 -9.05 -3.70
N ARG A 57 -11.45 -9.02 -4.92
CA ARG A 57 -10.08 -8.56 -5.21
C ARG A 57 -10.03 -7.03 -5.17
N ALA A 58 -9.29 -6.45 -4.23
CA ALA A 58 -9.06 -5.01 -4.18
C ALA A 58 -8.18 -4.45 -5.31
N ALA A 59 -7.63 -5.27 -6.22
CA ALA A 59 -6.84 -4.80 -7.35
C ALA A 59 -6.72 -5.87 -8.45
N ALA A 60 -7.85 -6.36 -8.96
CA ALA A 60 -7.90 -7.09 -10.23
C ALA A 60 -8.88 -6.40 -11.18
N GLY A 61 -8.73 -5.09 -11.32
CA GLY A 61 -9.27 -4.32 -12.43
C GLY A 61 -8.18 -4.17 -13.48
N ARG A 62 -8.54 -4.39 -14.74
CA ARG A 62 -7.73 -4.06 -15.93
C ARG A 62 -7.23 -2.62 -15.89
#